data_AF-A0A1U7GM79-F1
#
_entry.id   AF-A0A1U7GM79-F1
#
_cell.length_a   1.000
_cell.length_b   1.000
_cell.length_c   1.000
_cell.angle_alpha   90.00
_cell.angle_beta   90.00
_cell.angle_gamma   90.00
#
_symmetry.space_group_name_H-M   'P 1'
#
loop_
_entity.id
_entity.type
_entity.pdbx_description
1 polymer ?
#
loop_
_entity_poly.entity_id
_entity_poly.type
_entity_poly.pdbx_seq_one_letter_code
_entity_poly.pdbx_strand_id
1 'polypeptide(L)'
;MSPLLIPLAGIGLAMIIVPLALITKYVGQQRHYRHLERMQAMKSGAAPAATPTLPGPGAVVAIGAGVPTACMLAAFFSTLSLRSYTPDLVPMLAVIWGMSTFLGLCGLMTGLILGVMLHRANGKAAAATRDDSAKPAYDPDMFDAAHRGY
;
A
#
# COMPACT_ATOMS: atom_id res chain seq x y z
N MET A 1 -33.32 -23.59 1.31
CA MET A 1 -31.94 -23.10 1.50
C MET A 1 -31.06 -23.87 0.53
N SER A 2 -30.43 -23.16 -0.41
CA SER A 2 -29.80 -23.75 -1.60
C SER A 2 -28.50 -24.48 -1.22
N PRO A 3 -28.33 -25.79 -1.52
CA PRO A 3 -27.14 -26.57 -1.14
C PRO A 3 -25.84 -26.07 -1.79
N LEU A 4 -25.93 -25.23 -2.82
CA LEU A 4 -24.81 -24.52 -3.45
C LEU A 4 -24.29 -23.32 -2.64
N LEU A 5 -25.07 -22.79 -1.70
CA LEU A 5 -24.71 -21.59 -0.93
C LEU A 5 -23.60 -21.87 0.10
N ILE A 6 -23.58 -23.08 0.65
CA ILE A 6 -22.64 -23.53 1.68
C ILE A 6 -21.19 -23.64 1.13
N PRO A 7 -20.92 -24.32 0.00
CA PRO A 7 -19.57 -24.38 -0.54
C PRO A 7 -19.07 -23.02 -1.06
N LEU A 8 -19.95 -22.18 -1.62
CA LEU A 8 -19.61 -20.83 -2.05
C LEU A 8 -19.20 -19.94 -0.87
N ALA A 9 -19.92 -20.01 0.25
CA ALA A 9 -19.56 -19.31 1.46
C ALA A 9 -18.24 -19.83 2.06
N GLY A 10 -18.05 -21.15 2.13
CA GLY A 10 -16.84 -21.75 2.69
C GLY A 10 -15.57 -21.42 1.91
N ILE A 11 -15.59 -21.59 0.58
CA ILE A 11 -14.46 -21.29 -0.29
C ILE A 11 -14.22 -19.78 -0.36
N GLY A 12 -15.28 -18.98 -0.48
CA GLY A 12 -15.17 -17.52 -0.52
C GLY A 12 -14.58 -16.94 0.77
N LEU A 13 -15.00 -17.46 1.93
CA LEU A 13 -14.49 -17.03 3.23
C LEU A 13 -13.01 -17.40 3.39
N ALA A 14 -12.61 -18.61 2.99
CA ALA A 14 -11.21 -19.03 3.02
C ALA A 14 -10.33 -18.18 2.09
N MET A 15 -10.82 -17.84 0.89
CA MET A 15 -10.10 -16.97 -0.04
C MET A 15 -9.85 -15.56 0.50
N ILE A 16 -10.67 -15.08 1.43
CA ILE A 16 -10.46 -13.78 2.08
C ILE A 16 -9.58 -13.92 3.32
N ILE A 17 -9.87 -14.89 4.19
CA ILE A 17 -9.19 -15.04 5.48
C ILE A 17 -7.72 -15.39 5.31
N VAL A 18 -7.39 -16.29 4.39
CA VAL A 18 -6.00 -16.75 4.19
C VAL A 18 -5.06 -15.61 3.79
N PRO A 19 -5.31 -14.83 2.73
CA PRO A 19 -4.45 -13.70 2.40
C PRO A 19 -4.46 -12.64 3.51
N LEU A 20 -5.59 -12.43 4.19
CA LEU A 20 -5.66 -11.47 5.31
C LEU A 20 -4.75 -11.89 6.48
N ALA A 21 -4.76 -13.17 6.84
CA ALA A 21 -3.90 -13.74 7.88
C ALA A 21 -2.41 -13.72 7.49
N LEU A 22 -2.10 -13.93 6.20
CA LEU A 22 -0.73 -13.81 5.70
C LEU A 22 -0.24 -12.37 5.73
N ILE A 23 -1.08 -11.41 5.31
CA ILE A 23 -0.76 -9.98 5.36
C ILE A 23 -0.51 -9.54 6.80
N THR A 24 -1.37 -9.91 7.74
CA THR A 24 -1.20 -9.53 9.16
C THR A 24 0.07 -10.12 9.75
N LYS A 25 0.39 -11.38 9.44
CA LYS A 25 1.65 -12.03 9.84
C LYS A 25 2.87 -11.30 9.26
N TYR A 26 2.82 -10.93 7.98
CA TYR A 26 3.92 -10.24 7.31
C TYR A 26 4.16 -8.84 7.89
N VAL A 27 3.08 -8.11 8.18
CA VAL A 27 3.14 -6.80 8.85
C VAL A 27 3.76 -6.93 10.26
N GLY A 28 3.38 -7.97 11.00
CA GLY A 28 3.96 -8.26 12.33
C GLY A 28 5.47 -8.52 12.26
N GLN A 29 5.92 -9.35 11.33
CA GLN A 29 7.34 -9.64 11.12
C GLN A 29 8.12 -8.40 10.68
N GLN A 30 7.56 -7.57 9.80
CA GLN A 30 8.22 -6.35 9.35
C GLN A 30 8.47 -5.35 10.49
N ARG A 31 7.58 -5.29 11.48
CA ARG A 31 7.80 -4.48 12.70
C ARG A 31 8.97 -5.02 13.53
N HIS A 32 9.10 -6.33 13.63
CA HIS A 32 10.20 -6.97 14.35
C HIS A 32 11.55 -6.69 13.67
N TYR A 33 11.62 -6.84 12.34
CA TYR A 33 12.84 -6.53 11.58
C TYR A 33 13.24 -5.06 11.70
N ARG A 34 12.29 -4.12 11.61
CA ARG A 34 12.58 -2.69 11.83
C ARG A 34 13.10 -2.39 13.24
N HIS A 35 12.65 -3.13 14.25
CA HIS A 35 13.16 -2.98 15.60
C HIS A 35 14.61 -3.45 15.71
N LEU A 36 14.93 -4.60 15.08
CA LEU A 36 16.30 -5.12 15.02
C LEU A 36 17.24 -4.18 14.23
N GLU A 37 16.78 -3.65 13.10
CA GLU A 37 17.55 -2.67 12.30
C GLU A 37 17.87 -1.41 13.11
N ARG A 38 16.91 -0.89 13.89
CA ARG A 38 17.15 0.25 14.80
C ARG A 38 18.13 -0.10 15.91
N MET A 39 18.02 -1.29 16.49
CA MET A 39 18.97 -1.76 17.52
C MET A 39 20.38 -1.94 16.96
N GLN A 40 20.51 -2.40 15.73
CA GLN A 40 21.80 -2.54 15.07
C GLN A 40 22.41 -1.18 14.70
N ALA A 41 21.60 -0.24 14.18
CA ALA A 41 22.03 1.11 13.89
C ALA A 41 22.53 1.86 15.15
N MET A 42 21.84 1.70 16.28
CA MET A 42 22.29 2.25 17.58
C MET A 42 23.63 1.64 18.03
N LYS A 43 23.84 0.34 17.83
CA LYS A 43 25.12 -0.31 18.16
C LYS A 43 26.27 0.11 17.25
N SER A 44 25.99 0.40 15.97
CA SER A 44 27.00 0.82 15.00
C SER A 44 27.24 2.33 14.99
N GLY A 45 26.57 3.12 15.84
CA GLY A 45 26.67 4.58 15.86
C GLY A 45 26.13 5.27 14.61
N ALA A 46 25.40 4.55 13.75
CA ALA A 46 24.84 5.08 12.51
C ALA A 46 23.44 5.66 12.78
N ALA A 47 23.13 6.80 12.17
CA ALA A 47 21.80 7.39 12.29
C ALA A 47 20.74 6.41 11.74
N PRO A 48 19.67 6.11 12.49
CA PRO A 48 18.65 5.18 12.03
C PRO A 48 17.94 5.75 10.79
N ALA A 49 17.76 4.91 9.76
CA ALA A 49 17.04 5.30 8.54
C ALA A 49 15.62 5.77 8.89
N ALA A 50 15.38 7.07 8.76
CA ALA A 50 14.15 7.73 9.24
C ALA A 50 12.95 7.58 8.30
N THR A 51 13.09 6.94 7.13
CA THR A 51 12.03 6.91 6.13
C THR A 51 11.06 5.75 6.37
N PRO A 52 9.77 6.03 6.60
CA PRO A 52 8.76 4.98 6.57
C PRO A 52 8.76 4.37 5.16
N THR A 53 8.95 3.05 5.08
CA THR A 53 8.77 2.32 3.83
C THR A 53 7.30 2.42 3.44
N LEU A 54 7.00 3.34 2.53
CA LEU A 54 5.69 3.43 1.89
C LEU A 54 5.47 2.20 1.00
N PRO A 55 4.21 1.81 0.78
CA PRO A 55 3.89 0.79 -0.21
C PRO A 55 4.47 1.19 -1.56
N GLY A 56 5.16 0.24 -2.22
CA GLY A 56 5.80 0.51 -3.49
C GLY A 56 4.80 0.93 -4.58
N PRO A 57 5.28 1.49 -5.71
CA PRO A 57 4.43 1.95 -6.81
C PRO A 57 3.41 0.89 -7.28
N GLY A 58 3.83 -0.38 -7.30
CA GLY A 58 2.96 -1.50 -7.67
C GLY A 58 1.77 -1.69 -6.73
N ALA A 59 1.92 -1.44 -5.43
CA ALA A 59 0.83 -1.53 -4.47
C ALA A 59 -0.20 -0.41 -4.66
N VAL A 60 0.28 0.80 -5.03
CA VAL A 60 -0.60 1.94 -5.35
C VAL A 60 -1.46 1.63 -6.56
N VAL A 61 -0.87 1.08 -7.63
CA VAL A 61 -1.60 0.69 -8.85
C VAL A 61 -2.55 -0.48 -8.57
N ALA A 62 -2.11 -1.48 -7.81
CA ALA A 62 -2.96 -2.62 -7.46
C ALA A 62 -4.20 -2.21 -6.67
N ILE A 63 -4.08 -1.25 -5.75
CA ILE A 63 -5.24 -0.74 -4.99
C ILE A 63 -6.09 0.18 -5.87
N GLY A 64 -5.45 1.15 -6.53
CA GLY A 64 -6.14 2.19 -7.30
C GLY A 64 -6.87 1.67 -8.54
N ALA A 65 -6.34 0.67 -9.23
CA ALA A 65 -6.95 0.07 -10.42
C ALA A 65 -7.53 -1.33 -10.17
N GLY A 66 -6.89 -2.13 -9.30
CA GLY A 66 -7.32 -3.51 -9.03
C GLY A 66 -8.63 -3.59 -8.24
N VAL A 67 -8.82 -2.75 -7.23
CA VAL A 67 -10.07 -2.77 -6.44
C VAL A 67 -11.29 -2.37 -7.28
N PRO A 68 -11.28 -1.25 -8.04
CA PRO A 68 -12.41 -0.90 -8.90
C PRO A 68 -12.70 -1.94 -9.97
N THR A 69 -11.67 -2.49 -10.63
CA THR A 69 -11.87 -3.52 -11.67
C THR A 69 -12.48 -4.80 -11.09
N ALA A 70 -12.02 -5.25 -9.93
CA ALA A 70 -12.60 -6.39 -9.22
C ALA A 70 -14.07 -6.13 -8.83
N CYS A 71 -14.39 -4.94 -8.31
CA CYS A 71 -15.77 -4.57 -7.97
C CYS A 71 -16.69 -4.57 -9.20
N MET A 72 -16.23 -4.03 -10.33
CA MET A 72 -17.01 -4.01 -11.57
C MET A 72 -17.22 -5.42 -12.14
N LEU A 73 -16.20 -6.26 -12.12
CA LEU A 73 -16.32 -7.67 -12.53
C LEU A 73 -17.29 -8.43 -11.62
N ALA A 74 -17.23 -8.23 -10.30
CA ALA A 74 -18.14 -8.85 -9.35
C ALA A 74 -19.59 -8.41 -9.58
N ALA A 75 -19.84 -7.13 -9.88
CA ALA A 75 -21.16 -6.62 -10.23
C ALA A 75 -21.68 -7.23 -11.54
N PHE A 76 -20.81 -7.38 -12.52
CA PHE A 76 -21.14 -8.01 -13.81
C PHE A 76 -21.52 -9.48 -13.64
N PHE A 77 -20.71 -10.27 -12.94
CA PHE A 77 -21.02 -11.68 -12.66
C PHE A 77 -22.29 -11.86 -11.79
N SER A 78 -22.52 -10.95 -10.85
CA SER A 78 -23.74 -10.94 -10.04
C SER A 78 -24.97 -10.66 -10.90
N THR A 79 -24.86 -9.73 -11.86
CA THR A 79 -25.93 -9.41 -12.82
C THR A 79 -26.24 -10.61 -13.73
N LEU A 80 -25.21 -11.33 -14.21
CA LEU A 80 -25.41 -12.54 -15.03
C LEU A 80 -26.07 -13.68 -14.26
N SER A 81 -25.86 -13.76 -12.94
CA SER A 81 -26.44 -14.80 -12.08
C SER A 81 -27.94 -14.57 -11.78
N LEU A 82 -28.46 -13.38 -12.04
CA LEU A 82 -29.85 -12.98 -11.78
C LEU A 82 -30.83 -13.33 -12.91
N ARG A 83 -30.41 -14.13 -13.90
CA ARG A 83 -31.13 -14.40 -15.16
C ARG A 83 -32.48 -15.12 -15.02
N SER A 84 -32.97 -15.40 -13.82
CA SER A 84 -34.25 -16.10 -13.62
C SER A 84 -35.00 -15.60 -12.39
N TYR A 85 -36.18 -15.04 -12.65
CA TYR A 85 -37.31 -14.84 -11.71
C TYR A 85 -37.09 -13.86 -10.54
N THR A 86 -37.38 -12.57 -10.74
CA THR A 86 -38.03 -11.72 -9.72
C THR A 86 -38.66 -10.45 -10.33
N PRO A 87 -39.85 -10.01 -9.85
CA PRO A 87 -40.45 -8.72 -10.21
C PRO A 87 -39.63 -7.50 -9.72
N ASP A 88 -38.64 -7.71 -8.85
CA ASP A 88 -37.80 -6.68 -8.23
C ASP A 88 -36.39 -6.55 -8.86
N LEU A 89 -36.25 -6.87 -10.15
CA LEU A 89 -34.96 -6.87 -10.84
C LEU A 89 -34.27 -5.49 -10.84
N VAL A 90 -35.04 -4.43 -11.09
CA VAL A 90 -34.54 -3.04 -11.19
C VAL A 90 -33.92 -2.53 -9.89
N PRO A 91 -34.59 -2.59 -8.72
CA PRO A 91 -33.98 -2.15 -7.47
C PRO A 91 -32.77 -3.01 -7.07
N MET A 92 -32.79 -4.32 -7.37
CA MET A 92 -31.67 -5.21 -7.03
C MET A 92 -30.41 -4.90 -7.85
N LEU A 93 -30.56 -4.62 -9.17
CA LEU A 93 -29.45 -4.12 -9.98
C LEU A 93 -28.92 -2.79 -9.45
N ALA A 94 -29.80 -1.87 -9.08
CA ALA A 94 -29.39 -0.56 -8.55
C ALA A 94 -28.53 -0.71 -7.27
N VAL A 95 -28.88 -1.64 -6.37
CA VAL A 95 -28.07 -1.92 -5.17
C VAL A 95 -26.72 -2.54 -5.53
N ILE A 96 -26.68 -3.52 -6.45
CA ILE A 96 -25.43 -4.21 -6.83
C ILE A 96 -24.45 -3.22 -7.48
N TRP A 97 -24.92 -2.44 -8.44
CA TRP A 97 -24.10 -1.45 -9.13
C TRP A 97 -23.77 -0.25 -8.23
N GLY A 98 -24.69 0.16 -7.36
CA GLY A 98 -24.46 1.23 -6.38
C GLY A 98 -23.38 0.86 -5.36
N MET A 99 -23.41 -0.36 -4.81
CA MET A 99 -22.38 -0.81 -3.86
C MET A 99 -21.03 -1.04 -4.54
N SER A 100 -21.04 -1.57 -5.76
CA SER A 100 -19.83 -1.75 -6.57
C SER A 100 -19.14 -0.42 -6.90
N THR A 101 -19.91 0.58 -7.34
CA THR A 101 -19.38 1.92 -7.63
C THR A 101 -18.85 2.60 -6.37
N PHE A 102 -19.58 2.51 -5.25
CA PHE A 102 -19.14 3.06 -3.97
C PHE A 102 -17.81 2.45 -3.49
N LEU A 103 -17.70 1.12 -3.48
CA LEU A 103 -16.47 0.44 -3.08
C LEU A 103 -15.31 0.73 -4.05
N GLY A 104 -15.59 0.80 -5.36
CA GLY A 104 -14.62 1.19 -6.37
C GLY A 104 -14.09 2.61 -6.15
N LEU A 105 -14.95 3.56 -5.81
CA LEU A 105 -14.55 4.93 -5.48
C LEU A 105 -13.70 5.00 -4.21
N CYS A 106 -14.05 4.23 -3.16
CA CYS A 106 -13.21 4.12 -1.97
C CYS A 106 -11.82 3.58 -2.32
N GLY A 107 -11.74 2.52 -3.14
CA GLY A 107 -10.47 1.96 -3.61
C GLY A 107 -9.62 2.98 -4.38
N LEU A 108 -10.24 3.70 -5.31
CA LEU A 108 -9.60 4.79 -6.07
C LEU A 108 -9.08 5.90 -5.17
N MET A 109 -9.91 6.39 -4.24
CA MET A 109 -9.51 7.43 -3.29
C MET A 109 -8.32 7.00 -2.44
N THR A 110 -8.33 5.75 -1.98
CA THR A 110 -7.22 5.19 -1.20
C THR A 110 -5.96 5.11 -2.06
N GLY A 111 -6.05 4.60 -3.30
CA GLY A 111 -4.94 4.56 -4.24
C GLY A 111 -4.39 5.96 -4.56
N LEU A 112 -5.24 6.96 -4.73
CA LEU A 112 -4.84 8.34 -4.99
C LEU A 112 -4.07 8.93 -3.80
N ILE A 113 -4.56 8.74 -2.58
CA ILE A 113 -3.88 9.20 -1.35
C ILE A 113 -2.49 8.55 -1.26
N LEU A 114 -2.39 7.23 -1.42
CA LEU A 114 -1.11 6.53 -1.40
C LEU A 114 -0.16 7.02 -2.51
N GLY A 115 -0.68 7.26 -3.71
CA GLY A 115 0.10 7.78 -4.83
C GLY A 115 0.67 9.17 -4.57
N VAL A 116 -0.13 10.07 -3.99
CA VAL A 116 0.32 11.41 -3.58
C VAL A 116 1.38 11.31 -2.49
N MET A 117 1.19 10.44 -1.49
CA MET A 117 2.18 10.24 -0.42
C MET A 117 3.51 9.68 -0.97
N LEU A 118 3.45 8.72 -1.89
CA LEU A 118 4.62 8.15 -2.54
C LEU A 118 5.36 9.18 -3.40
N HIS A 119 4.64 10.00 -4.17
CA HIS A 119 5.22 11.07 -4.97
C HIS A 119 5.93 12.11 -4.08
N ARG A 120 5.29 12.51 -2.96
CA ARG A 120 5.90 13.42 -1.98
C ARG A 120 7.13 12.83 -1.30
N ALA A 121 7.12 11.53 -1.01
CA ALA A 121 8.27 10.85 -0.41
C ALA A 121 9.45 10.74 -1.38
N ASN A 122 9.19 10.41 -2.64
CA ASN A 122 10.22 10.37 -3.68
C ASN A 122 10.82 11.75 -3.97
N GLY A 123 9.99 12.81 -3.97
CA GLY A 123 10.46 14.19 -4.09
C GLY A 123 11.40 14.60 -2.96
N LYS A 124 11.09 14.21 -1.71
CA LYS A 124 11.96 14.45 -0.55
C LYS A 124 13.27 13.65 -0.62
N ALA A 125 13.21 12.39 -1.04
CA ALA A 125 14.40 11.55 -1.22
C ALA A 125 15.34 12.12 -2.30
N ALA A 126 14.79 12.57 -3.42
CA ALA A 126 15.54 13.19 -4.50
C ALA A 126 16.20 14.53 -4.08
N ALA A 127 15.54 15.31 -3.22
CA ALA A 127 16.10 16.52 -2.64
C ALA A 127 17.29 16.22 -1.70
N ALA A 128 17.15 15.23 -0.81
CA ALA A 128 18.23 14.83 0.11
C ALA A 128 19.49 14.33 -0.62
N THR A 129 19.33 13.54 -1.69
CA THR A 129 20.48 13.09 -2.51
C THR A 129 21.17 14.22 -3.26
N ARG A 130 20.45 15.32 -3.54
CA ARG A 130 21.02 16.49 -4.21
C ARG A 130 21.88 17.33 -3.27
N ASP A 131 21.49 17.39 -1.99
CA ASP A 131 22.27 18.06 -0.94
C ASP A 131 23.54 17.25 -0.57
N ASP A 132 23.46 15.91 -0.51
CA ASP A 132 24.64 15.04 -0.29
C ASP A 132 25.62 15.02 -1.48
N SER A 133 25.13 15.27 -2.69
CA SER A 133 25.95 15.33 -3.91
C SER A 133 26.55 16.72 -4.17
N ALA A 134 26.14 17.74 -3.41
CA ALA A 134 26.84 19.02 -3.45
C ALA A 134 28.24 18.77 -2.88
N LYS A 135 29.29 19.07 -3.65
CA LYS A 135 30.68 19.02 -3.17
C LYS A 135 30.72 19.64 -1.76
N PRO A 136 31.36 18.99 -0.77
CA PRO A 136 31.56 19.60 0.54
C PRO A 136 32.10 21.01 0.31
N ALA A 137 31.42 22.02 0.86
CA ALA A 137 31.89 23.39 0.77
C ALA A 137 33.35 23.37 1.23
N TYR A 138 34.26 23.76 0.34
CA TYR A 138 35.68 23.83 0.67
C TYR A 138 35.81 24.75 1.88
N ASP A 139 36.11 24.15 3.02
CA ASP A 139 36.29 24.85 4.29
C ASP A 139 37.78 25.18 4.40
N PRO A 140 38.20 26.41 4.08
CA PRO A 140 39.62 26.79 4.08
C PRO A 140 40.25 26.65 5.47
N ASP A 141 39.44 26.63 6.53
CA ASP A 141 39.90 26.61 7.91
C ASP A 141 40.27 25.19 8.39
N MET A 142 39.81 24.13 7.71
CA MET A 142 40.17 22.75 8.08
C MET A 142 41.65 22.42 7.80
N PHE A 143 42.29 23.14 6.88
CA PHE A 143 43.69 22.92 6.49
C PHE A 143 44.66 23.82 7.26
N ASP A 144 44.20 24.90 7.88
CA ASP A 144 45.06 25.84 8.63
C ASP A 144 45.42 25.31 10.04
N ALA A 145 44.60 24.41 10.58
CA ALA A 145 44.86 23.76 11.87
C ALA A 145 46.04 22.75 11.84
N ALA A 146 46.44 22.27 10.66
CA ALA A 146 47.52 21.29 10.52
C ALA A 146 48.93 21.91 10.48
N HIS A 147 49.05 23.24 10.41
CA HIS A 147 50.34 23.90 10.16
C HIS A 147 51.00 24.53 11.41
N ARG A 148 50.34 24.50 12.58
CA ARG A 148 50.82 25.14 13.84
C ARG A 148 51.27 24.16 14.94
N GLY A 149 51.74 22.98 14.57
CA GLY A 149 52.17 21.98 15.54
C GLY A 149 53.41 21.21 15.13
N TYR A 150 54.55 21.91 14.93
CA TYR A 150 55.91 21.43 15.21
C TYR A 150 56.83 22.64 15.42
#